data_AF-A0A1M3HLF7-F1
#
_entry.id   AF-A0A1M3HLF7-F1
#
_cell.length_a   1.000
_cell.length_b   1.000
_cell.length_c   1.000
_cell.angle_alpha   90.00
_cell.angle_beta   90.00
_cell.angle_gamma   90.00
#
_symmetry.space_group_name_H-M   'P 1'
#
loop_
_entity.id
_entity.type
_entity.pdbx_description
1 polymer ?
#
loop_
_entity_poly.entity_id
_entity_poly.type
_entity_poly.pdbx_seq_one_letter_code
_entity_poly.pdbx_strand_id
1 'polypeptide(L)'
;MVKYSEVIVLKDKLANGEIRLEAAQAQFWNDFKEGQRSWHTKDWHERRSQFIKDKCEICGSNDTLTLQHLSHPIRYSEYLRDITREYANQHINTNPVVDKYEFSNYVLNKYDYVPVPFCPNCNNSNPDKRVRKLPQYRCTACRHEFDNPVYRSVDELISIFFDNKDAMEVRDKCFISKDEWGNKHNLSNIRYWFQREQAKNKDAEKIAKEAFLLYLNDTIKYLSFDDTITACKKCAFHFDINKMDLCPKCKQYYKGLQYPTCIQCLPEERRKTVLESIAFRKDWREMNQQPGMD
;
A
#
# COMPACT_ATOMS: atom_id res chain seq x y z
N MET A 1 -9.12 -4.57 -25.49
CA MET A 1 -8.25 -3.54 -24.89
C MET A 1 -8.25 -2.32 -25.80
N VAL A 2 -8.52 -1.15 -25.23
CA VAL A 2 -8.71 0.13 -25.93
C VAL A 2 -7.39 0.62 -26.56
N LYS A 3 -7.43 1.19 -27.77
CA LYS A 3 -6.23 1.72 -28.46
C LYS A 3 -5.74 3.01 -27.80
N TYR A 4 -4.47 3.35 -28.01
CA TYR A 4 -3.86 4.55 -27.43
C TYR A 4 -4.68 5.84 -27.68
N SER A 5 -5.09 6.09 -28.92
CA SER A 5 -5.89 7.27 -29.27
C SER A 5 -7.28 7.26 -28.62
N GLU A 6 -7.90 6.09 -28.52
CA GLU A 6 -9.20 5.92 -27.88
C GLU A 6 -9.12 6.18 -26.36
N VAL A 7 -8.01 5.83 -25.70
CA VAL A 7 -7.79 6.15 -24.27
C VAL A 7 -7.67 7.67 -24.05
N ILE A 8 -7.00 8.40 -24.96
CA ILE A 8 -6.91 9.87 -24.88
C ILE A 8 -8.30 10.49 -24.99
N VAL A 9 -9.06 10.11 -26.01
CA VAL A 9 -10.42 10.60 -26.24
C VAL A 9 -11.32 10.28 -25.04
N LEU A 10 -11.20 9.08 -24.48
CA LEU A 10 -11.97 8.67 -23.30
C LEU A 10 -11.65 9.55 -22.09
N LYS A 11 -10.36 9.82 -21.83
CA LYS A 11 -9.92 10.69 -20.73
C LYS A 11 -10.47 12.11 -20.91
N ASP A 12 -10.38 12.68 -22.11
CA ASP A 12 -10.85 14.04 -22.39
C ASP A 12 -12.37 14.15 -22.22
N LYS A 13 -13.13 13.18 -22.76
CA LYS A 13 -14.59 13.11 -22.56
C LYS A 13 -14.95 13.04 -21.08
N LEU A 14 -14.26 12.23 -20.29
CA LEU A 14 -14.53 12.09 -18.85
C LEU A 14 -14.17 13.37 -18.09
N ALA A 15 -13.05 14.00 -18.42
CA ALA A 15 -12.62 15.26 -17.83
C ALA A 15 -13.63 16.38 -18.09
N ASN A 16 -14.12 16.50 -19.33
CA ASN A 16 -15.10 17.49 -19.75
C ASN A 16 -16.53 17.20 -19.29
N GLY A 17 -16.79 16.02 -18.71
CA GLY A 17 -18.14 15.60 -18.29
C GLY A 17 -19.05 15.17 -19.44
N GLU A 18 -18.49 14.90 -20.62
CA GLU A 18 -19.22 14.38 -21.80
C GLU A 18 -19.63 12.92 -21.64
N ILE A 19 -18.96 12.18 -20.73
CA ILE A 19 -19.28 10.79 -20.37
C ILE A 19 -19.27 10.63 -18.85
N ARG A 20 -20.18 9.79 -18.34
CA ARG A 20 -20.22 9.40 -16.92
C ARG A 20 -19.11 8.39 -16.59
N LEU A 21 -18.73 8.34 -15.32
CA LEU A 21 -17.66 7.48 -14.84
C LEU A 21 -17.93 5.99 -15.13
N GLU A 22 -19.13 5.50 -14.87
CA GLU A 22 -19.50 4.09 -15.05
C GLU A 22 -19.40 3.70 -16.53
N ALA A 23 -19.86 4.59 -17.42
CA ALA A 23 -19.78 4.39 -18.85
C ALA A 23 -18.31 4.42 -19.34
N ALA A 24 -17.48 5.30 -18.78
CA ALA A 24 -16.07 5.37 -19.15
C ALA A 24 -15.29 4.12 -18.68
N GLN A 25 -15.54 3.67 -17.46
CA GLN A 25 -14.98 2.44 -16.90
C GLN A 25 -15.40 1.22 -17.69
N ALA A 26 -16.69 1.12 -18.04
CA ALA A 26 -17.20 0.07 -18.90
C ALA A 26 -16.49 0.08 -20.26
N GLN A 27 -16.42 1.24 -20.94
CA GLN A 27 -15.71 1.34 -22.24
C GLN A 27 -14.24 0.94 -22.14
N PHE A 28 -13.55 1.30 -21.05
CA PHE A 28 -12.13 0.97 -20.87
C PHE A 28 -11.89 -0.53 -20.62
N TRP A 29 -12.71 -1.16 -19.79
CA TRP A 29 -12.52 -2.55 -19.35
C TRP A 29 -13.34 -3.60 -20.12
N ASN A 30 -14.30 -3.23 -20.98
CA ASN A 30 -15.21 -4.17 -21.64
C ASN A 30 -14.48 -5.32 -22.37
N ASP A 31 -13.38 -4.99 -23.02
CA ASP A 31 -12.57 -5.92 -23.80
C ASP A 31 -11.30 -6.37 -23.06
N PHE A 32 -11.29 -6.31 -21.73
CA PHE A 32 -10.17 -6.79 -20.91
C PHE A 32 -10.31 -8.29 -20.66
N LYS A 33 -9.45 -9.10 -21.27
CA LYS A 33 -9.29 -10.52 -20.91
C LYS A 33 -8.16 -10.66 -19.91
N GLU A 34 -8.35 -11.49 -18.89
CA GLU A 34 -7.29 -11.80 -17.94
C GLU A 34 -6.04 -12.31 -18.66
N GLY A 35 -4.87 -11.75 -18.33
CA GLY A 35 -3.60 -12.04 -19.02
C GLY A 35 -3.39 -11.32 -20.36
N GLN A 36 -4.37 -10.58 -20.88
CA GLN A 36 -4.21 -9.75 -22.08
C GLN A 36 -3.43 -8.47 -21.74
N ARG A 37 -2.31 -8.26 -22.43
CA ARG A 37 -1.41 -7.14 -22.21
C ARG A 37 -1.37 -6.22 -23.43
N SER A 38 -1.07 -4.93 -23.21
CA SER A 38 -1.09 -3.93 -24.29
C SER A 38 -0.17 -4.27 -25.45
N TRP A 39 0.95 -4.93 -25.16
CA TRP A 39 1.93 -5.34 -26.18
C TRP A 39 1.54 -6.56 -27.01
N HIS A 40 0.38 -7.18 -26.76
CA HIS A 40 -0.20 -8.18 -27.65
C HIS A 40 -1.11 -7.56 -28.73
N THR A 41 -1.34 -6.24 -28.68
CA THR A 41 -2.27 -5.57 -29.61
C THR A 41 -1.58 -5.15 -30.90
N LYS A 42 -2.35 -5.13 -32.00
CA LYS A 42 -1.86 -4.65 -33.30
C LYS A 42 -1.42 -3.17 -33.24
N ASP A 43 -2.21 -2.34 -32.57
CA ASP A 43 -1.90 -0.92 -32.31
C ASP A 43 -0.50 -0.75 -31.69
N TRP A 44 -0.20 -1.54 -30.66
CA TRP A 44 1.11 -1.51 -30.04
C TRP A 44 2.24 -1.91 -30.99
N HIS A 45 2.07 -3.01 -31.75
CA HIS A 45 3.10 -3.46 -32.68
C HIS A 45 3.39 -2.44 -33.79
N GLU A 46 2.36 -1.81 -34.34
CA GLU A 46 2.48 -0.77 -35.37
C GLU A 46 3.25 0.44 -34.83
N ARG A 47 2.83 0.98 -33.67
CA ARG A 47 3.52 2.13 -33.05
C ARG A 47 4.94 1.77 -32.59
N ARG A 48 5.14 0.61 -31.97
CA ARG A 48 6.46 0.14 -31.53
C ARG A 48 7.47 0.14 -32.67
N SER A 49 7.06 -0.26 -33.87
CA SER A 49 7.93 -0.35 -35.04
C SER A 49 8.46 1.01 -35.51
N GLN A 50 7.78 2.11 -35.15
CA GLN A 50 8.21 3.48 -35.46
C GLN A 50 9.19 4.05 -34.43
N PHE A 51 9.16 3.55 -33.18
CA PHE A 51 9.96 4.06 -32.06
C PHE A 51 11.25 3.26 -31.82
N ILE A 52 11.26 1.99 -32.20
CA ILE A 52 12.43 1.14 -31.97
C ILE A 52 13.60 1.56 -32.86
N LYS A 53 14.75 1.79 -32.23
CA LYS A 53 15.98 2.20 -32.92
C LYS A 53 16.72 0.98 -33.49
N ASP A 54 17.77 1.25 -34.24
CA ASP A 54 18.65 0.26 -34.86
C ASP A 54 19.60 -0.44 -33.88
N LYS A 55 19.88 0.21 -32.73
CA LYS A 55 20.79 -0.31 -31.69
C LYS A 55 20.21 -0.15 -30.29
N CYS A 56 20.69 -1.01 -29.39
CA CYS A 56 20.47 -0.88 -27.96
C CYS A 56 21.11 0.42 -27.44
N GLU A 57 20.34 1.27 -26.77
CA GLU A 57 20.80 2.54 -26.22
C GLU A 57 21.69 2.35 -24.98
N ILE A 58 21.65 1.18 -24.35
CA ILE A 58 22.46 0.86 -23.17
C ILE A 58 23.85 0.35 -23.57
N CYS A 59 23.93 -0.62 -24.49
CA CYS A 59 25.18 -1.32 -24.81
C CYS A 59 25.61 -1.21 -26.28
N GLY A 60 24.80 -0.62 -27.16
CA GLY A 60 25.09 -0.49 -28.59
C GLY A 60 24.93 -1.76 -29.42
N SER A 61 24.44 -2.87 -28.85
CA SER A 61 24.23 -4.12 -29.59
C SER A 61 23.08 -4.01 -30.58
N ASN A 62 23.15 -4.79 -31.67
CA ASN A 62 22.06 -4.98 -32.63
C ASN A 62 21.28 -6.29 -32.39
N ASP A 63 21.52 -6.97 -31.26
CA ASP A 63 20.77 -8.15 -30.82
C ASP A 63 19.28 -7.84 -30.70
N THR A 64 18.41 -8.85 -30.56
CA THR A 64 16.96 -8.68 -30.45
C THR A 64 16.55 -7.52 -29.54
N LEU A 65 16.05 -6.45 -30.16
CA LEU A 65 15.70 -5.19 -29.52
C LEU A 65 14.25 -5.20 -29.05
N THR A 66 14.01 -4.51 -27.93
CA THR A 66 12.69 -4.22 -27.39
C THR A 66 12.60 -2.75 -26.98
N LEU A 67 11.38 -2.23 -26.91
CA LEU A 67 11.12 -1.02 -26.14
C LEU A 67 11.06 -1.42 -24.67
N GLN A 68 11.95 -0.85 -23.88
CA GLN A 68 12.02 -0.98 -22.44
C GLN A 68 11.40 0.26 -21.82
N HIS A 69 10.32 0.09 -21.08
CA HIS A 69 9.73 1.15 -20.26
C HIS A 69 10.58 1.43 -19.03
N LEU A 70 10.74 2.70 -18.69
CA LEU A 70 11.42 3.14 -17.47
C LEU A 70 10.42 3.36 -16.32
N SER A 71 9.13 3.48 -16.63
CA SER A 71 8.04 3.51 -15.67
C SER A 71 6.89 2.58 -16.08
N HIS A 72 6.23 1.99 -15.08
CA HIS A 72 5.07 1.13 -15.26
C HIS A 72 3.83 1.78 -14.65
N PRO A 73 2.65 1.58 -15.26
CA PRO A 73 1.41 2.07 -14.71
C PRO A 73 1.14 1.51 -13.31
N ILE A 74 0.73 2.40 -12.42
CA ILE A 74 0.21 2.07 -11.09
C ILE A 74 -1.20 1.47 -11.25
N ARG A 75 -1.56 0.52 -10.38
CA ARG A 75 -2.88 -0.10 -10.40
C ARG A 75 -3.95 0.91 -10.03
N TYR A 76 -5.12 0.87 -10.68
CA TYR A 76 -6.26 1.72 -10.35
C TYR A 76 -6.64 1.67 -8.85
N SER A 77 -6.57 0.49 -8.22
CA SER A 77 -6.86 0.32 -6.79
C SER A 77 -5.91 1.08 -5.88
N GLU A 78 -4.68 1.35 -6.31
CA GLU A 78 -3.71 2.14 -5.55
C GLU A 78 -4.05 3.63 -5.62
N TYR A 79 -4.35 4.15 -6.81
CA TYR A 79 -4.89 5.52 -6.94
C TYR A 79 -6.17 5.70 -6.13
N LEU A 80 -7.10 4.75 -6.22
CA LEU A 80 -8.35 4.81 -5.45
C LEU A 80 -8.08 4.84 -3.94
N ARG A 81 -7.14 4.03 -3.45
CA ARG A 81 -6.74 4.01 -2.04
C ARG A 81 -6.15 5.35 -1.60
N ASP A 82 -5.24 5.90 -2.38
CA ASP A 82 -4.51 7.13 -2.03
C ASP A 82 -5.44 8.35 -2.06
N ILE A 83 -6.27 8.50 -3.10
CA ILE A 83 -7.28 9.57 -3.17
C ILE A 83 -8.32 9.41 -2.06
N THR A 84 -8.82 8.19 -1.79
CA THR A 84 -9.74 7.98 -0.65
C THR A 84 -9.12 8.40 0.68
N ARG A 85 -7.83 8.13 0.89
CA ARG A 85 -7.12 8.55 2.10
C ARG A 85 -7.01 10.07 2.19
N GLU A 86 -6.77 10.77 1.09
CA GLU A 86 -6.72 12.23 1.06
C GLU A 86 -8.07 12.86 1.42
N TYR A 87 -9.16 12.40 0.80
CA TYR A 87 -10.51 12.88 1.12
C TYR A 87 -10.89 12.56 2.57
N ALA A 88 -10.56 11.35 3.06
CA ALA A 88 -10.80 10.99 4.45
C ALA A 88 -10.02 11.88 5.42
N ASN A 89 -8.75 12.16 5.14
CA ASN A 89 -7.93 13.06 5.95
C ASN A 89 -8.48 14.49 5.94
N GLN A 90 -8.89 15.01 4.78
CA GLN A 90 -9.53 16.32 4.69
C GLN A 90 -10.82 16.37 5.52
N HIS A 91 -11.68 15.35 5.38
CA HIS A 91 -12.90 15.24 6.16
C HIS A 91 -12.61 15.19 7.67
N ILE A 92 -11.68 14.34 8.12
CA ILE A 92 -11.31 14.23 9.54
C ILE A 92 -10.72 15.54 10.07
N ASN A 93 -9.87 16.22 9.28
CA ASN A 93 -9.24 17.48 9.66
C ASN A 93 -10.26 18.63 9.77
N THR A 94 -11.40 18.57 9.07
CA THR A 94 -12.51 19.51 9.29
C THR A 94 -13.25 19.28 10.62
N ASN A 95 -12.83 18.27 11.40
CA ASN A 95 -13.37 17.89 12.70
C ASN A 95 -14.91 17.82 12.73
N PRO A 96 -15.54 17.02 11.85
CA PRO A 96 -16.98 16.90 11.80
C PRO A 96 -17.49 16.42 13.16
N VAL A 97 -18.58 17.04 13.61
CA VAL A 97 -19.32 16.57 14.77
C VAL A 97 -19.81 15.18 14.44
N VAL A 98 -19.29 14.19 15.16
CA VAL A 98 -19.74 12.80 15.05
C VAL A 98 -20.97 12.67 15.91
N ASP A 99 -22.09 12.25 15.32
CA ASP A 99 -23.28 11.94 16.09
C ASP A 99 -23.06 10.67 16.93
N LYS A 100 -23.36 10.75 18.23
CA LYS A 100 -23.13 9.64 19.17
C LYS A 100 -24.01 8.44 18.83
N TYR A 101 -25.25 8.66 18.40
CA TYR A 101 -26.19 7.59 18.09
C TYR A 101 -25.77 6.85 16.80
N GLU A 102 -25.42 7.58 15.74
CA GLU A 102 -24.87 6.98 14.52
C GLU A 102 -23.59 6.18 14.78
N PHE A 103 -22.66 6.74 15.56
CA PHE A 103 -21.44 6.06 15.93
C PHE A 103 -21.71 4.80 16.77
N SER A 104 -22.65 4.86 17.71
CA SER A 104 -23.02 3.70 18.53
C SER A 104 -23.59 2.57 17.69
N ASN A 105 -24.50 2.89 16.78
CA ASN A 105 -25.05 1.93 15.83
C ASN A 105 -23.95 1.32 14.94
N TYR A 106 -23.00 2.14 14.49
CA TYR A 106 -21.86 1.66 13.72
C TYR A 106 -21.02 0.64 14.51
N VAL A 107 -20.66 0.96 15.75
CA VAL A 107 -19.90 0.07 16.65
C VAL A 107 -20.62 -1.26 16.81
N LEU A 108 -21.90 -1.24 17.21
CA LEU A 108 -22.70 -2.45 17.47
C LEU A 108 -22.88 -3.33 16.23
N ASN A 109 -23.05 -2.71 15.06
CA ASN A 109 -23.26 -3.44 13.81
C ASN A 109 -21.98 -4.08 13.27
N LYS A 110 -20.82 -3.44 13.46
CA LYS A 110 -19.56 -3.85 12.80
C LYS A 110 -18.57 -4.55 13.72
N TYR A 111 -18.76 -4.48 15.04
CA TYR A 111 -17.81 -5.01 16.01
C TYR A 111 -18.49 -5.85 17.09
N ASP A 112 -17.79 -6.88 17.53
CA ASP A 112 -18.10 -7.64 18.74
C ASP A 112 -17.31 -7.06 19.92
N TYR A 113 -17.94 -6.98 21.09
CA TYR A 113 -17.30 -6.48 22.30
C TYR A 113 -16.81 -7.62 23.19
N VAL A 114 -15.53 -7.56 23.57
CA VAL A 114 -14.91 -8.46 24.54
C VAL A 114 -14.65 -7.69 25.84
N PRO A 115 -15.43 -7.92 26.91
CA PRO A 115 -15.28 -7.18 28.16
C PRO A 115 -13.89 -7.27 28.77
N VAL A 116 -13.34 -6.12 29.16
CA VAL A 116 -12.04 -6.00 29.83
C VAL A 116 -12.27 -5.78 31.33
N PRO A 117 -11.55 -6.51 32.21
CA PRO A 117 -11.61 -6.27 33.64
C PRO A 117 -10.88 -4.98 34.02
N PHE A 118 -11.51 -4.16 34.87
CA PHE A 118 -10.97 -2.93 35.42
C PHE A 118 -10.76 -3.03 36.94
N CYS A 119 -9.74 -2.34 37.44
CA CYS A 119 -9.49 -2.22 38.87
C CYS A 119 -10.55 -1.33 39.54
N PRO A 120 -11.24 -1.80 40.60
CA PRO A 120 -12.26 -1.01 41.29
C PRO A 120 -11.72 0.25 42.01
N ASN A 121 -10.41 0.29 42.31
CA ASN A 121 -9.79 1.41 43.03
C ASN A 121 -9.28 2.53 42.11
N CYS A 122 -8.87 2.22 40.87
CA CYS A 122 -8.19 3.20 40.01
C CYS A 122 -8.56 3.14 38.53
N ASN A 123 -9.54 2.31 38.13
CA ASN A 123 -9.97 2.11 36.75
C ASN A 123 -8.87 1.71 35.75
N ASN A 124 -7.70 1.28 36.22
CA ASN A 124 -6.70 0.71 35.32
C ASN A 124 -7.18 -0.63 34.78
N SER A 125 -7.08 -0.81 33.48
CA SER A 125 -7.49 -2.04 32.80
C SER A 125 -6.45 -3.15 32.93
N ASN A 126 -6.87 -4.36 32.56
CA ASN A 126 -6.01 -5.55 32.48
C ASN A 126 -5.21 -5.83 33.77
N PRO A 127 -5.86 -5.96 34.94
CA PRO A 127 -5.18 -6.43 36.15
C PRO A 127 -4.59 -7.83 35.98
N ASP A 128 -3.51 -8.12 36.71
CA ASP A 128 -2.89 -9.44 36.74
C ASP A 128 -3.86 -10.44 37.37
N LYS A 129 -4.24 -11.48 36.61
CA LYS A 129 -5.05 -12.59 37.13
C LYS A 129 -4.14 -13.64 37.78
N ARG A 130 -4.27 -13.80 39.10
CA ARG A 130 -3.51 -14.75 39.93
C ARG A 130 -4.23 -16.09 39.99
N VAL A 131 -3.53 -17.17 39.64
CA VAL A 131 -4.11 -18.53 39.60
C VAL A 131 -4.13 -19.20 40.98
N ARG A 132 -3.10 -18.96 41.81
CA ARG A 132 -2.88 -19.68 43.08
C ARG A 132 -3.10 -18.83 44.34
N LYS A 133 -3.33 -17.53 44.21
CA LYS A 133 -3.43 -16.59 45.33
C LYS A 133 -4.78 -15.89 45.31
N LEU A 134 -5.33 -15.67 46.50
CA LEU A 134 -6.48 -14.79 46.73
C LEU A 134 -5.99 -13.46 47.34
N PRO A 135 -6.58 -12.32 46.97
CA PRO A 135 -7.63 -12.14 45.93
C PRO A 135 -7.22 -12.50 44.49
N GLN A 136 -8.15 -12.90 43.63
CA GLN A 136 -7.84 -13.41 42.28
C GLN A 136 -7.15 -12.38 41.38
N TYR A 137 -7.40 -11.09 41.56
CA TYR A 137 -6.79 -10.03 40.74
C TYR A 137 -5.87 -9.14 41.55
N ARG A 138 -4.83 -8.63 40.88
CA ARG A 138 -3.96 -7.57 41.41
C ARG A 138 -3.79 -6.49 40.35
N CYS A 139 -4.08 -5.24 40.70
CA CYS A 139 -3.87 -4.12 39.79
C CYS A 139 -2.38 -3.93 39.51
N THR A 140 -2.03 -3.76 38.23
CA THR A 140 -0.64 -3.49 37.81
C THR A 140 -0.20 -2.06 38.12
N ALA A 141 -1.14 -1.10 38.16
CA ALA A 141 -0.88 0.30 38.47
C ALA A 141 -0.85 0.59 39.99
N CYS A 142 -1.98 0.42 40.69
CA CYS A 142 -2.11 0.81 42.10
C CYS A 142 -1.84 -0.33 43.11
N ARG A 143 -1.52 -1.54 42.63
CA ARG A 143 -1.24 -2.74 43.43
C ARG A 143 -2.37 -3.24 44.33
N HIS A 144 -3.56 -2.63 44.26
CA HIS A 144 -4.76 -3.08 44.97
C HIS A 144 -5.13 -4.51 44.55
N GLU A 145 -5.49 -5.34 45.53
CA GLU A 145 -5.86 -6.74 45.35
C GLU A 145 -7.37 -6.90 45.54
N PHE A 146 -8.05 -7.58 44.61
CA PHE A 146 -9.51 -7.69 44.59
C PHE A 146 -9.96 -8.97 43.88
N ASP A 147 -11.15 -9.47 44.21
CA ASP A 147 -11.73 -10.67 43.57
C ASP A 147 -12.72 -10.29 42.46
N ASN A 148 -13.44 -9.17 42.62
CA ASN A 148 -14.48 -8.72 41.70
C ASN A 148 -13.98 -7.53 40.88
N PRO A 149 -13.49 -7.74 39.64
CA PRO A 149 -13.19 -6.65 38.72
C PRO A 149 -14.47 -5.93 38.29
N VAL A 150 -14.31 -4.66 37.92
CA VAL A 150 -15.38 -3.89 37.28
C VAL A 150 -15.37 -4.19 35.78
N TYR A 151 -16.54 -4.39 35.17
CA TYR A 151 -16.70 -4.49 33.73
C TYR A 151 -17.60 -3.36 33.25
N ARG A 152 -17.26 -2.77 32.11
CA ARG A 152 -18.06 -1.71 31.47
C ARG A 152 -18.88 -2.28 30.32
N SER A 153 -20.08 -1.76 30.14
CA SER A 153 -20.88 -2.01 28.95
C SER A 153 -20.36 -1.21 27.76
N VAL A 154 -20.79 -1.57 26.54
CA VAL A 154 -20.45 -0.82 25.32
C VAL A 154 -20.96 0.62 25.40
N ASP A 155 -22.19 0.83 25.88
CA ASP A 155 -22.80 2.16 25.99
C ASP A 155 -22.08 3.06 27.00
N GLU A 156 -21.59 2.48 28.11
CA GLU A 156 -20.74 3.19 29.07
C GLU A 156 -19.43 3.63 28.42
N LEU A 157 -18.74 2.72 27.73
CA LEU A 157 -17.48 3.03 27.05
C LEU A 157 -17.64 4.10 25.97
N ILE A 158 -18.72 4.04 25.18
CA ILE A 158 -19.03 5.05 24.18
C ILE A 158 -19.32 6.39 24.85
N SER A 159 -20.09 6.41 25.94
CA SER A 159 -20.36 7.65 26.67
C SER A 159 -19.07 8.30 27.19
N ILE A 160 -18.22 7.51 27.86
CA ILE A 160 -16.91 7.96 28.35
C ILE A 160 -16.05 8.48 27.19
N PHE A 161 -16.05 7.83 26.03
CA PHE A 161 -15.25 8.24 24.87
C PHE A 161 -15.67 9.61 24.31
N PHE A 162 -16.97 9.92 24.31
CA PHE A 162 -17.47 11.22 23.86
C PHE A 162 -17.21 12.33 24.88
N ASP A 163 -17.25 12.01 26.17
CA ASP A 163 -16.96 12.96 27.25
C ASP A 163 -15.45 13.22 27.37
N ASN A 164 -14.63 12.16 27.28
CA ASN A 164 -13.18 12.21 27.36
C ASN A 164 -12.53 11.06 26.56
N LYS A 165 -12.11 11.39 25.32
CA LYS A 165 -11.44 10.44 24.41
C LYS A 165 -10.13 9.86 24.97
N ASP A 166 -9.50 10.54 25.92
CA ASP A 166 -8.21 10.18 26.49
C ASP A 166 -8.35 9.40 27.81
N ALA A 167 -9.59 9.14 28.26
CA ALA A 167 -9.89 8.31 29.42
C ALA A 167 -9.24 6.93 29.32
N MET A 168 -8.82 6.36 30.45
CA MET A 168 -8.10 5.08 30.46
C MET A 168 -8.99 3.93 29.99
N GLU A 169 -10.28 4.02 30.29
CA GLU A 169 -11.32 3.02 30.04
C GLU A 169 -11.52 2.73 28.55
N VAL A 170 -11.22 3.69 27.67
CA VAL A 170 -11.52 3.60 26.22
C VAL A 170 -10.28 3.32 25.36
N ARG A 171 -9.11 3.13 25.98
CA ARG A 171 -7.85 2.88 25.27
C ARG A 171 -7.70 1.43 24.83
N ASP A 172 -8.32 0.50 25.55
CA ASP A 172 -8.21 -0.93 25.30
C ASP A 172 -8.78 -1.34 23.95
N LYS A 173 -8.10 -2.30 23.31
CA LYS A 173 -8.54 -2.88 22.04
C LYS A 173 -9.54 -4.02 22.27
N CYS A 174 -10.68 -3.68 22.86
CA CYS A 174 -11.73 -4.60 23.28
C CYS A 174 -12.84 -4.84 22.25
N PHE A 175 -12.76 -4.20 21.08
CA PHE A 175 -13.71 -4.39 19.99
C PHE A 175 -13.07 -5.22 18.86
N ILE A 176 -13.70 -6.31 18.46
CA ILE A 176 -13.23 -7.21 17.41
C ILE A 176 -14.07 -6.96 16.15
N SER A 177 -13.45 -6.70 15.00
CA SER A 177 -14.20 -6.52 13.75
C SER A 177 -14.94 -7.82 13.38
N LYS A 178 -16.18 -7.67 12.88
CA LYS A 178 -17.00 -8.79 12.38
C LYS A 178 -16.62 -9.25 10.96
N ASP A 179 -15.53 -8.72 10.42
CA ASP A 179 -14.98 -9.17 9.14
C ASP A 179 -14.15 -10.45 9.30
N GLU A 180 -13.71 -11.02 8.18
CA GLU A 180 -12.91 -12.26 8.14
C GLU A 180 -11.59 -12.20 8.93
N TRP A 181 -11.11 -10.98 9.25
CA TRP A 181 -9.82 -10.76 9.88
C TRP A 181 -9.89 -10.72 11.41
N GLY A 182 -11.04 -10.33 11.98
CA GLY A 182 -11.21 -10.29 13.44
C GLY A 182 -10.22 -9.35 14.14
N ASN A 183 -9.94 -8.20 13.55
CA ASN A 183 -8.97 -7.23 14.06
C ASN A 183 -9.45 -6.57 15.36
N LYS A 184 -8.52 -6.36 16.30
CA LYS A 184 -8.81 -5.70 17.59
C LYS A 184 -8.66 -4.19 17.48
N HIS A 185 -9.69 -3.47 17.93
CA HIS A 185 -9.80 -2.02 17.88
C HIS A 185 -10.24 -1.43 19.22
N ASN A 186 -9.89 -0.17 19.43
CA ASN A 186 -10.46 0.69 20.46
C ASN A 186 -11.39 1.72 19.80
N LEU A 187 -12.13 2.50 20.59
CA LEU A 187 -13.13 3.44 20.06
C LEU A 187 -12.51 4.54 19.18
N SER A 188 -11.28 4.98 19.45
CA SER A 188 -10.58 5.94 18.59
C SER A 188 -10.29 5.38 17.19
N ASN A 189 -9.85 4.12 17.11
CA ASN A 189 -9.63 3.45 15.82
C ASN A 189 -10.96 3.26 15.07
N ILE A 190 -12.03 2.90 15.78
CA ILE A 190 -13.36 2.74 15.18
C ILE A 190 -13.88 4.08 14.66
N ARG A 191 -13.70 5.18 15.41
CA ARG A 191 -14.07 6.54 14.98
C ARG A 191 -13.36 6.94 13.69
N TYR A 192 -12.07 6.63 13.56
CA TYR A 192 -11.33 6.86 12.32
C TYR A 192 -11.96 6.10 11.14
N TRP A 193 -12.28 4.81 11.30
CA TRP A 193 -12.91 4.01 10.25
C TRP A 193 -14.31 4.50 9.89
N PHE A 194 -15.12 4.86 10.89
CA PHE A 194 -16.44 5.45 10.71
C PHE A 194 -16.36 6.74 9.88
N GLN A 195 -15.51 7.68 10.26
CA GLN A 195 -15.33 8.95 9.54
C GLN A 195 -14.78 8.73 8.13
N ARG A 196 -13.87 7.77 7.96
CA ARG A 196 -13.36 7.39 6.64
C ARG A 196 -14.46 6.83 5.74
N GLU A 197 -15.36 6.03 6.29
CA GLU A 197 -16.52 5.47 5.56
C GLU A 197 -17.52 6.58 5.19
N GLN A 198 -17.78 7.52 6.09
CA GLN A 198 -18.59 8.70 5.80
C GLN A 198 -17.99 9.54 4.65
N ALA A 199 -16.69 9.84 4.71
CA ALA A 199 -15.99 10.57 3.65
C ALA A 199 -16.06 9.84 2.31
N LYS A 200 -15.79 8.52 2.32
CA LYS A 200 -15.86 7.67 1.13
C LYS A 200 -17.26 7.68 0.53
N ASN A 201 -18.32 7.59 1.34
CA ASN A 201 -19.69 7.55 0.85
C ASN A 201 -20.16 8.92 0.34
N LYS A 202 -19.76 10.00 1.00
CA LYS A 202 -20.10 11.37 0.63
C LYS A 202 -19.53 11.78 -0.73
N ASP A 203 -18.26 11.46 -0.98
CA ASP A 203 -17.53 11.88 -2.18
C ASP A 203 -17.19 10.70 -3.11
N ALA A 204 -17.94 9.59 -3.03
CA ALA A 204 -17.67 8.34 -3.73
C ALA A 204 -17.41 8.53 -5.24
N GLU A 205 -18.30 9.26 -5.91
CA GLU A 205 -18.21 9.51 -7.37
C GLU A 205 -16.98 10.37 -7.70
N LYS A 206 -16.70 11.42 -6.90
CA LYS A 206 -15.56 12.30 -7.13
C LYS A 206 -14.24 11.56 -6.93
N ILE A 207 -14.11 10.83 -5.82
CA ILE A 207 -12.95 10.00 -5.50
C ILE A 207 -12.67 9.01 -6.63
N ALA A 208 -13.70 8.31 -7.08
CA ALA A 208 -13.56 7.32 -8.14
C ALA A 208 -13.22 7.96 -9.50
N LYS A 209 -13.83 9.12 -9.83
CA LYS A 209 -13.52 9.87 -11.05
C LYS A 209 -12.09 10.38 -11.07
N GLU A 210 -11.63 10.97 -9.98
CA GLU A 210 -10.27 11.51 -9.83
C GLU A 210 -9.22 10.38 -9.92
N ALA A 211 -9.43 9.29 -9.19
CA ALA A 211 -8.56 8.12 -9.27
C ALA A 211 -8.51 7.51 -10.68
N PHE A 212 -9.65 7.48 -11.39
CA PHE A 212 -9.70 6.93 -12.74
C PHE A 212 -9.02 7.85 -13.76
N LEU A 213 -9.15 9.17 -13.63
CA LEU A 213 -8.42 10.13 -14.48
C LEU A 213 -6.90 10.00 -14.31
N LEU A 214 -6.41 9.84 -13.08
CA LEU A 214 -4.98 9.59 -12.81
C LEU A 214 -4.51 8.28 -13.44
N TYR A 215 -5.31 7.22 -13.29
CA TYR A 215 -5.02 5.93 -13.91
C TYR A 215 -4.99 6.00 -15.45
N LEU A 216 -5.91 6.75 -16.07
CA LEU A 216 -5.91 6.97 -17.52
C LEU A 216 -4.67 7.75 -17.96
N ASN A 217 -4.26 8.80 -17.22
CA ASN A 217 -3.04 9.55 -17.51
C ASN A 217 -1.80 8.65 -17.50
N ASP A 218 -1.67 7.80 -16.49
CA ASP A 218 -0.54 6.88 -16.37
C ASP A 218 -0.54 5.80 -17.48
N THR A 219 -1.74 5.33 -17.84
CA THR A 219 -1.93 4.44 -18.98
C THR A 219 -1.53 5.11 -20.30
N ILE A 220 -1.93 6.36 -20.52
CA ILE A 220 -1.56 7.16 -21.70
C ILE A 220 -0.05 7.34 -21.73
N LYS A 221 0.59 7.69 -20.61
CA LYS A 221 2.05 7.83 -20.50
C LYS A 221 2.74 6.53 -20.91
N TYR A 222 2.32 5.39 -20.37
CA TYR A 222 2.88 4.09 -20.74
C TYR A 222 2.68 3.74 -22.22
N LEU A 223 1.47 3.98 -22.74
CA LEU A 223 1.15 3.70 -24.13
C LEU A 223 1.86 4.64 -25.11
N SER A 224 2.18 5.88 -24.72
CA SER A 224 2.83 6.88 -25.59
C SER A 224 4.23 6.48 -26.06
N PHE A 225 4.92 5.62 -25.29
CA PHE A 225 6.34 5.32 -25.41
C PHE A 225 7.30 6.47 -25.06
N ASP A 226 6.80 7.59 -24.51
CA ASP A 226 7.63 8.75 -24.15
C ASP A 226 8.73 8.41 -23.13
N ASP A 227 8.44 7.48 -22.22
CA ASP A 227 9.35 7.04 -21.16
C ASP A 227 9.93 5.65 -21.47
N THR A 228 10.39 5.48 -22.71
CA THR A 228 10.98 4.22 -23.19
C THR A 228 12.35 4.42 -23.83
N ILE A 229 13.14 3.36 -23.80
CA ILE A 229 14.40 3.24 -24.54
C ILE A 229 14.38 1.98 -25.39
N THR A 230 15.14 1.98 -26.47
CA THR A 230 15.47 0.77 -27.21
C THR A 230 16.56 0.01 -26.46
N ALA A 231 16.22 -1.17 -25.94
CA ALA A 231 17.16 -2.03 -25.22
C ALA A 231 17.22 -3.41 -25.88
N CYS A 232 18.39 -4.04 -25.88
CA CYS A 232 18.45 -5.47 -26.21
C CYS A 232 17.87 -6.30 -25.07
N LYS A 233 17.40 -7.51 -25.38
CA LYS A 233 16.80 -8.44 -24.42
C LYS A 233 17.65 -8.63 -23.16
N LYS A 234 18.97 -8.65 -23.28
CA LYS A 234 19.90 -8.77 -22.15
C LYS A 234 19.82 -7.55 -21.22
N CYS A 235 19.90 -6.34 -21.78
CA CYS A 235 19.84 -5.12 -20.97
C CYS A 235 18.47 -4.95 -20.31
N ALA A 236 17.39 -5.20 -21.05
CA ALA A 236 16.02 -5.19 -20.53
C ALA A 236 15.85 -6.17 -19.34
N PHE A 237 16.31 -7.42 -19.50
CA PHE A 237 16.25 -8.42 -18.43
C PHE A 237 17.00 -7.99 -17.17
N HIS A 238 18.21 -7.45 -17.30
CA HIS A 238 18.96 -6.97 -16.14
C HIS A 238 18.27 -5.80 -15.44
N PHE A 239 17.65 -4.90 -16.20
CA PHE A 239 16.91 -3.78 -15.64
C PHE A 239 15.66 -4.25 -14.87
N ASP A 240 14.84 -5.09 -15.49
CA ASP A 240 13.56 -5.51 -14.92
C ASP A 240 13.71 -6.50 -13.77
N ILE A 241 14.53 -7.54 -13.97
CA ILE A 241 14.63 -8.69 -13.06
C ILE A 241 15.73 -8.48 -12.04
N ASN A 242 16.92 -8.07 -12.48
CA ASN A 242 18.08 -7.94 -11.59
C ASN A 242 18.17 -6.56 -10.93
N LYS A 243 17.36 -5.58 -11.36
CA LYS A 243 17.46 -4.18 -10.92
C LYS A 243 18.87 -3.62 -11.11
N MET A 244 19.41 -3.84 -12.31
CA MET A 244 20.75 -3.46 -12.71
C MET A 244 20.80 -2.80 -14.08
N ASP A 245 21.71 -1.86 -14.25
CA ASP A 245 22.04 -1.19 -15.51
C ASP A 245 23.55 -1.32 -15.80
N LEU A 246 23.92 -1.08 -17.06
CA LEU A 246 25.31 -1.18 -17.50
C LEU A 246 26.13 -0.02 -16.93
N CYS A 247 27.32 -0.29 -16.39
CA CYS A 247 28.15 0.76 -15.81
C CYS A 247 28.54 1.81 -16.87
N PRO A 248 28.29 3.11 -16.63
CA PRO A 248 28.56 4.15 -17.61
C PRO A 248 30.06 4.35 -17.88
N LYS A 249 30.93 3.99 -16.92
CA LYS A 249 32.38 4.19 -17.02
C LYS A 249 33.09 3.11 -17.85
N CYS A 250 32.80 1.83 -17.59
CA CYS A 250 33.47 0.73 -18.30
C CYS A 250 32.64 0.11 -19.42
N LYS A 251 31.31 0.28 -19.41
CA LYS A 251 30.37 -0.37 -20.34
C LYS A 251 30.48 -1.90 -20.43
N GLN A 252 31.08 -2.55 -19.42
CA GLN A 252 31.33 -3.99 -19.39
C GLN A 252 30.52 -4.69 -18.29
N TYR A 253 30.52 -4.13 -17.09
CA TYR A 253 29.89 -4.73 -15.92
C TYR A 253 28.57 -4.03 -15.60
N TYR A 254 27.55 -4.81 -15.26
CA TYR A 254 26.31 -4.30 -14.70
C TYR A 254 26.53 -3.84 -13.25
N LYS A 255 25.78 -2.84 -12.83
CA LYS A 255 25.74 -2.32 -11.46
C LYS A 255 24.29 -2.25 -10.96
N GLY A 256 24.07 -2.23 -9.66
CA GLY A 256 22.76 -1.93 -9.11
C GLY A 256 22.33 -0.50 -9.45
N LEU A 257 21.04 -0.26 -9.70
CA LEU A 257 20.50 1.04 -10.09
C LEU A 257 20.87 2.17 -9.11
N GLN A 258 20.97 1.86 -7.82
CA GLN A 258 21.32 2.80 -6.76
C GLN A 258 22.78 3.26 -6.76
N TYR A 259 23.67 2.56 -7.47
CA TYR A 259 25.09 2.89 -7.49
C TYR A 259 25.44 3.71 -8.74
N PRO A 260 26.44 4.60 -8.69
CA PRO A 260 26.87 5.36 -9.87
C PRO A 260 27.73 4.53 -10.84
N THR A 261 28.53 3.59 -10.33
CA THR A 261 29.44 2.75 -11.14
C THR A 261 29.47 1.30 -10.64
N CYS A 262 30.01 0.38 -11.44
CA CYS A 262 30.27 -0.99 -11.00
C CYS A 262 31.43 -1.04 -10.00
N ILE A 263 31.55 -2.18 -9.31
CA ILE A 263 32.61 -2.44 -8.33
C ILE A 263 34.01 -2.30 -8.96
N GLN A 264 34.18 -2.75 -10.20
CA GLN A 264 35.45 -2.67 -10.94
C GLN A 264 35.85 -1.25 -11.34
N CYS A 265 34.93 -0.29 -11.22
CA CYS A 265 35.18 1.11 -11.51
C CYS A 265 35.44 1.97 -10.26
N LEU A 266 35.27 1.37 -9.07
CA LEU A 266 35.55 2.03 -7.79
C LEU A 266 37.05 2.22 -7.57
N PRO A 267 37.45 3.25 -6.78
CA PRO A 267 38.80 3.38 -6.26
C PRO A 267 39.24 2.12 -5.51
N GLU A 268 40.53 1.81 -5.54
CA GLU A 268 41.07 0.54 -5.05
C GLU A 268 40.68 0.24 -3.59
N GLU A 269 40.85 1.22 -2.69
CA GLU A 269 40.48 1.10 -1.29
C GLU A 269 38.99 0.74 -1.11
N ARG A 270 38.09 1.48 -1.77
CA ARG A 270 36.65 1.19 -1.71
C ARG A 270 36.30 -0.15 -2.36
N ARG A 271 37.01 -0.53 -3.42
CA ARG A 271 36.80 -1.81 -4.10
C ARG A 271 37.11 -2.99 -3.17
N LYS A 272 38.24 -2.93 -2.45
CA LYS A 272 38.64 -3.96 -1.47
C LYS A 272 37.57 -4.11 -0.38
N THR A 273 37.18 -3.02 0.27
CA THR A 273 36.15 -3.03 1.32
C THR A 273 34.81 -3.62 0.85
N VAL A 274 34.37 -3.25 -0.36
CA VAL A 274 33.11 -3.77 -0.92
C VAL A 274 33.21 -5.26 -1.23
N LEU A 275 34.32 -5.72 -1.80
CA LEU A 275 34.54 -7.14 -2.10
C LEU A 275 34.61 -7.99 -0.83
N GLU A 276 35.31 -7.52 0.21
CA GLU A 276 35.34 -8.16 1.53
C GLU A 276 33.94 -8.26 2.14
N SER A 277 33.15 -7.18 2.07
CA SER A 277 31.77 -7.17 2.57
C SER A 277 30.87 -8.15 1.81
N ILE A 278 31.08 -8.31 0.50
CA ILE A 278 30.32 -9.27 -0.33
C ILE A 278 30.73 -10.71 0.02
N ALA A 279 32.03 -10.98 0.15
CA ALA A 279 32.56 -12.28 0.55
C ALA A 279 31.99 -12.69 1.92
N PHE A 280 32.11 -11.81 2.91
CA PHE A 280 31.56 -12.05 4.26
C PHE A 280 30.07 -12.38 4.24
N ARG A 281 29.25 -11.65 3.45
CA ARG A 281 27.82 -11.94 3.31
C ARG A 281 27.52 -13.27 2.59
N LYS A 282 28.42 -13.73 1.72
CA LYS A 282 28.29 -15.01 1.03
C LYS A 282 28.58 -16.13 2.02
N ASP A 283 29.68 -16.04 2.75
CA ASP A 283 30.08 -17.00 3.78
C ASP A 283 28.99 -17.12 4.86
N TRP A 284 28.45 -15.99 5.33
CA TRP A 284 27.35 -15.98 6.30
C TRP A 284 26.08 -16.66 5.76
N ARG A 285 25.76 -16.51 4.47
CA ARG A 285 24.60 -17.19 3.86
C ARG A 285 24.83 -18.69 3.72
N GLU A 286 26.05 -19.10 3.37
CA GLU A 286 26.43 -20.51 3.28
C GLU A 286 26.36 -21.18 4.66
N MET A 287 26.81 -20.50 5.72
CA MET A 287 26.65 -20.96 7.10
C MET A 287 25.18 -21.14 7.50
N ASN A 288 24.29 -20.20 7.12
CA ASN A 288 22.85 -20.31 7.43
C ASN A 288 22.09 -21.33 6.55
N GLN A 289 22.69 -21.80 5.45
CA GLN A 289 22.11 -22.80 4.56
C GLN A 289 22.57 -24.22 4.88
N GLN A 290 23.59 -24.41 5.71
CA GLN A 290 23.94 -25.72 6.25
C GLN A 290 22.93 -26.10 7.34
N PRO A 291 22.09 -27.13 7.14
CA PRO A 291 21.27 -27.66 8.23
C PRO A 291 22.17 -28.49 9.13
N GLY A 292 22.28 -28.13 10.41
CA GLY A 292 22.74 -29.03 11.47
C GLY A 292 23.51 -28.36 12.60
N MET A 293 22.82 -28.08 13.71
CA MET A 293 22.81 -28.92 14.92
C MET A 293 22.06 -28.19 16.04
N ASP A 294 20.76 -28.45 16.13
CA ASP A 294 20.02 -28.94 17.31
C ASP A 294 18.59 -29.34 16.90
#